data_AF-A0A3A0BJR0-F1
#
_entry.id   AF-A0A3A0BJR0-F1
#
_cell.length_a   1.000
_cell.length_b   1.000
_cell.length_c   1.000
_cell.angle_alpha   90.00
_cell.angle_beta   90.00
_cell.angle_gamma   90.00
#
_symmetry.space_group_name_H-M   'P 1'
#
loop_
_entity.id
_entity.type
_entity.pdbx_description
1 polymer ?
#
loop_
_entity_poly.entity_id
_entity_poly.type
_entity_poly.pdbx_seq_one_letter_code
_entity_poly.pdbx_strand_id
1 'polypeptide(L)'
;MSKQPSSYLSSKLEGRLKADKSGNSVVAREPVQKGGLLAVFGGVVYEWETFICLPERERSLSLQIEDRHFLVPRPIGKGDFVNHSCNPNAGLSGQIILVAMRDIQIGEEVCFDYAMSDTAPYDEFDCLCGAPNCRGKVSGADWQKPELQKRYAGYFSPHVQRKIDALKAEQRAFERALREKTRGAYAGGGVQVGG
;
A
#
# COMPACT_ATOMS: atom_id res chain seq x y z
N MET A 1 23.37 -23.15 -1.67
CA MET A 1 22.44 -22.01 -1.53
C MET A 1 21.84 -22.04 -0.13
N SER A 2 21.76 -20.88 0.53
CA SER A 2 21.17 -20.78 1.88
C SER A 2 19.75 -21.32 1.89
N LYS A 3 19.38 -22.10 2.92
CA LYS A 3 18.01 -22.57 3.15
C LYS A 3 17.12 -21.50 3.82
N GLN A 4 17.67 -20.34 4.15
CA GLN A 4 16.91 -19.28 4.78
C GLN A 4 15.92 -18.64 3.78
N PRO A 5 14.68 -18.36 4.21
CA PRO A 5 13.74 -17.59 3.40
C PRO A 5 14.32 -16.22 3.07
N SER A 6 13.89 -15.66 1.94
CA SER A 6 14.31 -14.30 1.54
C SER A 6 13.72 -13.22 2.44
N SER A 7 12.58 -13.50 3.09
CA SER A 7 11.93 -12.62 4.06
C SER A 7 12.29 -12.95 5.51
N TYR A 8 12.26 -11.90 6.34
CA TYR A 8 12.23 -12.02 7.80
C TYR A 8 10.79 -11.92 8.31
N LEU A 9 10.46 -12.75 9.32
CA LEU A 9 9.24 -12.65 10.09
C LEU A 9 9.58 -12.60 11.58
N SER A 10 8.96 -11.66 12.30
CA SER A 10 9.13 -11.51 13.74
C SER A 10 8.78 -12.80 14.49
N SER A 11 9.56 -13.15 15.52
CA SER A 11 9.32 -14.34 16.36
C SER A 11 7.99 -14.29 17.13
N LYS A 12 7.40 -13.10 17.26
CA LYS A 12 6.08 -12.85 17.83
C LYS A 12 4.92 -13.18 16.89
N LEU A 13 5.24 -13.53 15.64
CA LEU A 13 4.28 -13.85 14.60
C LEU A 13 4.46 -15.29 14.13
N GLU A 14 3.40 -15.83 13.54
CA GLU A 14 3.37 -17.16 12.96
C GLU A 14 2.75 -17.08 11.57
N GLY A 15 3.50 -17.51 10.54
CA GLY A 15 2.92 -17.78 9.24
C GLY A 15 2.18 -19.12 9.23
N ARG A 16 0.89 -19.09 8.91
CA ARG A 16 -0.01 -20.24 8.82
C ARG A 16 -0.37 -20.51 7.37
N LEU A 17 -0.17 -21.75 6.95
CA LEU A 17 -0.67 -22.23 5.67
C LEU A 17 -2.15 -22.60 5.84
N LYS A 18 -3.05 -21.97 5.08
CA LYS A 18 -4.46 -22.34 5.08
C LYS A 18 -4.76 -23.18 3.84
N ALA A 19 -5.58 -24.21 4.01
CA ALA A 19 -6.00 -25.10 2.93
C ALA A 19 -7.24 -24.58 2.16
N ASP A 20 -7.86 -23.50 2.64
CA ASP A 20 -9.06 -22.91 2.04
C ASP A 20 -8.71 -21.79 1.05
N LYS A 21 -9.76 -21.15 0.49
CA LYS A 21 -9.61 -20.05 -0.47
C LYS A 21 -9.15 -18.73 0.17
N SER A 22 -9.01 -18.65 1.50
CA SER A 22 -8.62 -17.41 2.19
C SER A 22 -7.12 -17.13 2.14
N GLY A 23 -6.33 -18.06 1.60
CA GLY A 23 -4.89 -17.90 1.44
C GLY A 23 -4.12 -18.09 2.74
N ASN A 24 -2.79 -18.15 2.64
CA ASN A 24 -1.93 -18.19 3.83
C ASN A 24 -2.13 -16.92 4.67
N SER A 25 -1.68 -16.93 5.93
CA SER A 25 -1.83 -15.76 6.81
C SER A 25 -0.63 -15.61 7.75
N VAL A 26 -0.46 -14.42 8.30
CA VAL A 26 0.46 -14.13 9.39
C VAL A 26 -0.34 -13.73 10.62
N VAL A 27 -0.18 -14.42 11.73
CA VAL A 27 -0.97 -14.19 12.96
C VAL A 27 -0.05 -13.91 14.14
N ALA A 28 -0.44 -12.99 15.02
CA ALA A 28 0.29 -12.73 16.26
C ALA A 28 0.15 -13.90 17.25
N ARG A 29 1.27 -14.44 17.73
CA ARG A 29 1.34 -15.40 18.84
C ARG A 29 1.69 -14.74 20.17
N GLU A 30 2.18 -13.51 20.12
CA GLU A 30 2.49 -12.65 21.27
C GLU A 30 2.03 -11.21 20.98
N PRO A 31 1.77 -10.38 21.99
CA PRO A 31 1.44 -8.98 21.78
C PRO A 31 2.59 -8.22 21.08
N VAL A 32 2.24 -7.44 20.06
CA VAL A 32 3.16 -6.52 19.37
C VAL A 32 2.72 -5.09 19.65
N GLN A 33 3.62 -4.28 20.19
CA GLN A 33 3.36 -2.86 20.43
C GLN A 33 3.41 -2.09 19.10
N LYS A 34 2.69 -0.97 19.02
CA LYS A 34 2.78 -0.01 17.93
C LYS A 34 4.25 0.33 17.62
N GLY A 35 4.60 0.35 16.33
CA GLY A 35 5.95 0.56 15.82
C GLY A 35 6.84 -0.68 15.84
N GLY A 36 6.39 -1.80 16.43
CA GLY A 36 7.12 -3.05 16.44
C GLY A 36 7.32 -3.61 15.03
N LEU A 37 8.52 -4.14 14.77
CA LEU A 37 8.86 -4.81 13.51
C LEU A 37 8.06 -6.11 13.35
N LEU A 38 7.38 -6.24 12.22
CA LEU A 38 6.55 -7.40 11.89
C LEU A 38 7.25 -8.30 10.88
N ALA A 39 7.62 -7.73 9.73
CA ALA A 39 8.28 -8.44 8.64
C ALA A 39 9.28 -7.54 7.91
N VAL A 40 10.27 -8.16 7.27
CA VAL A 40 11.08 -7.52 6.24
C VAL A 40 10.96 -8.37 4.99
N PHE A 41 10.37 -7.80 3.95
CA PHE A 41 10.25 -8.45 2.65
C PHE A 41 11.62 -8.53 1.98
N GLY A 42 11.88 -9.63 1.30
CA GLY A 42 13.11 -9.84 0.56
C GLY A 42 12.85 -10.68 -0.67
N GLY A 43 13.85 -10.80 -1.55
CA GLY A 43 13.70 -11.52 -2.79
C GLY A 43 14.54 -10.95 -3.92
N VAL A 44 14.07 -11.15 -5.14
CA VAL A 44 14.69 -10.67 -6.37
C VAL A 44 13.84 -9.54 -6.94
N VAL A 45 14.50 -8.46 -7.36
CA VAL A 45 13.82 -7.33 -7.99
C VAL A 45 13.63 -7.61 -9.48
N TYR A 46 12.41 -7.44 -9.96
CA TYR A 46 12.04 -7.53 -11.36
C TYR A 46 11.50 -6.19 -11.86
N GLU A 47 11.90 -5.82 -13.07
CA GLU A 47 11.25 -4.75 -13.82
C GLU A 47 9.92 -5.23 -14.41
N TRP A 48 8.98 -4.30 -14.60
CA TRP A 48 7.60 -4.54 -15.06
C TRP A 48 7.49 -5.56 -16.20
N GLU A 49 8.27 -5.40 -17.28
CA GLU A 49 8.25 -6.25 -18.47
C GLU A 49 8.46 -7.72 -18.13
N THR A 50 9.40 -8.00 -17.22
CA THR A 50 9.68 -9.37 -16.78
C THR A 50 8.68 -9.82 -15.73
N PHE A 51 8.36 -8.92 -14.79
CA PHE A 51 7.44 -9.18 -13.68
C PHE A 51 6.07 -9.63 -14.16
N ILE A 52 5.48 -8.95 -15.15
CA ILE A 52 4.12 -9.24 -15.62
C ILE A 52 4.03 -10.63 -16.27
N CYS A 53 5.16 -11.17 -16.74
CA CYS A 53 5.25 -12.50 -17.34
C CYS A 53 5.46 -13.64 -16.33
N LEU A 54 5.69 -13.33 -15.04
CA LEU A 54 5.86 -14.34 -13.99
C LEU A 54 4.55 -15.11 -13.72
N PRO A 55 4.58 -16.30 -13.10
CA PRO A 55 3.37 -16.97 -12.66
C PRO A 55 2.52 -16.10 -11.72
N GLU A 56 1.19 -16.21 -11.79
CA GLU A 56 0.26 -15.42 -10.97
C GLU A 56 0.59 -15.50 -9.47
N ARG A 57 0.90 -16.70 -8.98
CA ARG A 57 1.29 -16.92 -7.58
C ARG A 57 2.54 -16.14 -7.17
N GLU A 58 3.47 -15.90 -8.07
CA GLU A 58 4.67 -15.10 -7.76
C GLU A 58 4.34 -13.61 -7.77
N ARG A 59 3.46 -13.17 -8.67
CA ARG A 59 2.99 -11.77 -8.70
C ARG A 59 2.17 -11.43 -7.46
N SER A 60 1.27 -12.29 -7.00
CA SER A 60 0.41 -12.03 -5.83
C SER A 60 1.14 -12.07 -4.48
N LEU A 61 2.39 -12.56 -4.44
CA LEU A 61 3.26 -12.52 -3.26
C LEU A 61 4.32 -11.41 -3.35
N SER A 62 4.29 -10.61 -4.41
CA SER A 62 5.27 -9.55 -4.63
C SER A 62 4.91 -8.25 -3.92
N LEU A 63 5.90 -7.41 -3.71
CA LEU A 63 5.72 -6.04 -3.23
C LEU A 63 6.21 -5.06 -4.30
N GLN A 64 5.37 -4.13 -4.74
CA GLN A 64 5.84 -3.02 -5.56
C GLN A 64 6.74 -2.10 -4.71
N ILE A 65 8.01 -1.97 -5.09
CA ILE A 65 9.01 -1.19 -4.34
C ILE A 65 9.39 0.12 -5.04
N GLU A 66 9.16 0.23 -6.34
CA GLU A 66 9.31 1.44 -7.16
C GLU A 66 8.30 1.42 -8.32
N ASP A 67 8.12 2.53 -9.03
CA ASP A 67 7.15 2.70 -10.13
C ASP A 67 7.07 1.51 -11.09
N ARG A 68 8.22 0.93 -11.44
CA ARG A 68 8.33 -0.21 -12.37
C ARG A 68 9.08 -1.42 -11.79
N HIS A 69 9.35 -1.44 -10.49
CA HIS A 69 10.15 -2.50 -9.86
C HIS A 69 9.38 -3.22 -8.76
N PHE A 70 9.42 -4.54 -8.81
CA PHE A 70 8.67 -5.44 -7.95
C PHE A 70 9.64 -6.39 -7.25
N LEU A 71 9.55 -6.46 -5.92
CA LEU A 71 10.30 -7.41 -5.12
C LEU A 71 9.52 -8.72 -5.05
N VAL A 72 10.06 -9.77 -5.67
CA VAL A 72 9.42 -11.10 -5.73
C VAL A 72 10.16 -12.06 -4.79
N PRO A 73 9.47 -12.69 -3.82
CA PRO A 73 10.12 -13.51 -2.80
C PRO A 73 10.68 -14.81 -3.38
N ARG A 74 11.98 -15.03 -3.21
CA ARG A 74 12.70 -16.22 -3.73
C ARG A 74 13.85 -16.61 -2.78
N PRO A 75 13.74 -17.72 -2.01
CA PRO A 75 12.57 -18.57 -1.85
C PRO A 75 11.46 -17.88 -1.03
N ILE A 76 10.22 -18.29 -1.27
CA ILE A 76 9.03 -17.82 -0.54
C ILE A 76 9.12 -18.25 0.93
N GLY A 77 9.04 -17.28 1.82
CA GLY A 77 9.03 -17.45 3.26
C GLY A 77 7.67 -17.14 3.88
N LYS A 78 7.56 -17.40 5.18
CA LYS A 78 6.35 -17.10 5.96
C LYS A 78 6.08 -15.59 6.08
N GLY A 79 7.11 -14.75 5.92
CA GLY A 79 6.98 -13.30 5.91
C GLY A 79 6.22 -12.76 4.70
N ASP A 80 6.09 -13.56 3.64
CA ASP A 80 5.47 -13.16 2.37
C ASP A 80 3.97 -13.49 2.33
N PHE A 81 3.38 -13.92 3.46
CA PHE A 81 1.97 -14.29 3.58
C PHE A 81 1.13 -13.21 4.29
N VAL A 82 1.59 -11.96 4.29
CA VAL A 82 0.85 -10.84 4.89
C VAL A 82 -0.24 -10.41 3.92
N ASN A 83 -1.50 -10.59 4.34
CA ASN A 83 -2.65 -10.30 3.50
C ASN A 83 -3.06 -8.83 3.52
N HIS A 84 -3.93 -8.52 2.58
CA HIS A 84 -4.67 -7.29 2.51
C HIS A 84 -5.77 -7.17 3.58
N SER A 85 -5.94 -5.98 4.16
CA SER A 85 -7.20 -5.56 4.80
C SER A 85 -7.49 -4.08 4.56
N CYS A 86 -8.76 -3.72 4.35
CA CYS A 86 -9.21 -2.31 4.27
C CYS A 86 -9.21 -1.60 5.64
N ASN A 87 -9.09 -2.37 6.73
CA ASN A 87 -8.85 -1.87 8.09
C ASN A 87 -7.61 -2.55 8.68
N PRO A 88 -6.41 -2.21 8.19
CA PRO A 88 -5.19 -2.91 8.55
C PRO A 88 -4.73 -2.58 9.96
N ASN A 89 -3.82 -3.41 10.49
CA ASN A 89 -3.07 -3.14 11.72
C ASN A 89 -1.58 -2.95 11.48
N ALA A 90 -1.12 -3.12 10.25
CA ALA A 90 0.26 -2.96 9.82
C ALA A 90 0.39 -1.96 8.66
N GLY A 91 1.56 -1.35 8.56
CA GLY A 91 1.91 -0.39 7.50
C GLY A 91 3.39 -0.40 7.17
N LEU A 92 3.77 0.21 6.05
CA LEU A 92 5.16 0.19 5.59
C LEU A 92 6.01 1.21 6.34
N SER A 93 7.27 0.86 6.58
CA SER A 93 8.30 1.75 7.10
C SER A 93 9.49 1.73 6.14
N GLY A 94 9.43 2.58 5.10
CA GLY A 94 10.37 2.50 3.97
C GLY A 94 9.81 1.61 2.85
N GLN A 95 10.68 0.94 2.09
CA GLN A 95 10.24 0.18 0.90
C GLN A 95 9.89 -1.28 1.18
N ILE A 96 10.49 -1.91 2.19
CA ILE A 96 10.42 -3.38 2.37
C ILE A 96 10.17 -3.81 3.82
N ILE A 97 9.96 -2.87 4.73
CA ILE A 97 9.76 -3.16 6.15
C ILE A 97 8.29 -2.95 6.49
N LEU A 98 7.72 -3.89 7.23
CA LEU A 98 6.37 -3.80 7.77
C LEU A 98 6.40 -3.63 9.29
N VAL A 99 5.67 -2.64 9.79
CA VAL A 99 5.58 -2.32 11.23
C VAL A 99 4.13 -2.23 11.69
N ALA A 100 3.90 -2.43 12.99
CA ALA A 100 2.59 -2.30 13.59
C ALA A 100 2.12 -0.83 13.66
N MET A 101 0.94 -0.51 13.13
CA MET A 101 0.35 0.84 13.17
C MET A 101 -0.34 1.15 14.51
N ARG A 102 -0.73 0.09 15.22
CA ARG A 102 -1.33 0.07 16.55
C ARG A 102 -0.81 -1.17 17.30
N ASP A 103 -1.16 -1.30 18.57
CA ASP A 103 -0.92 -2.56 19.28
C ASP A 103 -1.71 -3.70 18.63
N ILE A 104 -1.08 -4.86 18.50
CA ILE A 104 -1.63 -6.09 17.92
C ILE A 104 -1.71 -7.14 19.04
N GLN A 105 -2.91 -7.64 19.27
CA GLN A 105 -3.21 -8.65 20.28
C GLN A 105 -2.91 -10.05 19.76
N ILE A 106 -2.72 -11.00 20.68
CA ILE A 106 -2.56 -12.42 20.36
C ILE A 106 -3.78 -12.89 19.56
N GLY A 107 -3.53 -13.61 18.47
CA GLY A 107 -4.56 -14.16 17.59
C GLY A 107 -5.03 -13.22 16.47
N GLU A 108 -4.66 -11.93 16.51
CA GLU A 108 -4.97 -11.03 15.40
C GLU A 108 -4.13 -11.38 14.16
N GLU A 109 -4.77 -11.40 12.99
CA GLU A 109 -4.08 -11.48 11.71
C GLU A 109 -3.36 -10.15 11.42
N VAL A 110 -2.13 -10.22 10.96
CA VAL A 110 -1.35 -9.09 10.49
C VAL A 110 -1.73 -8.82 9.04
N CYS A 111 -2.30 -7.64 8.81
CA CYS A 111 -2.68 -7.19 7.48
C CYS A 111 -2.24 -5.75 7.25
N PHE A 112 -1.87 -5.42 6.01
CA PHE A 112 -1.68 -4.04 5.56
C PHE A 112 -2.60 -3.74 4.38
N ASP A 113 -2.77 -2.46 4.08
CA ASP A 113 -3.55 -2.05 2.92
C ASP A 113 -2.60 -1.92 1.71
N TYR A 114 -2.86 -2.67 0.65
CA TYR A 114 -2.01 -2.68 -0.54
C TYR A 114 -1.94 -1.31 -1.24
N ALA A 115 -2.88 -0.40 -0.98
CA ALA A 115 -2.77 1.00 -1.40
C ALA A 115 -1.50 1.70 -0.85
N MET A 116 -0.85 1.14 0.19
CA MET A 116 0.41 1.63 0.73
C MET A 116 1.61 1.37 -0.20
N SER A 117 1.54 0.36 -1.08
CA SER A 117 2.63 -0.03 -2.01
C SER A 117 2.22 0.05 -3.48
N ASP A 118 0.97 -0.25 -3.81
CA ASP A 118 0.63 -0.61 -5.19
C ASP A 118 0.09 0.59 -5.97
N THR A 119 0.68 0.80 -7.15
CA THR A 119 0.32 1.84 -8.12
C THR A 119 0.10 1.31 -9.53
N ALA A 120 0.45 0.05 -9.78
CA ALA A 120 0.28 -0.64 -11.05
C ALA A 120 -0.86 -1.69 -10.99
N PRO A 121 -1.58 -1.94 -12.10
CA PRO A 121 -2.70 -2.88 -12.13
C PRO A 121 -2.21 -4.32 -12.40
N TYR A 122 -1.60 -4.97 -11.40
CA TYR A 122 -1.04 -6.34 -11.57
C TYR A 122 -1.68 -7.41 -10.69
N ASP A 123 -2.25 -7.01 -9.55
CA ASP A 123 -2.87 -7.89 -8.55
C ASP A 123 -4.17 -7.26 -8.03
N GLU A 124 -5.08 -6.93 -8.96
CA GLU A 124 -6.42 -6.44 -8.59
C GLU A 124 -7.35 -7.61 -8.25
N PHE A 125 -8.15 -7.50 -7.20
CA PHE A 125 -9.04 -8.56 -6.75
C PHE A 125 -10.28 -8.04 -6.01
N ASP A 126 -11.32 -8.87 -5.98
CA ASP A 126 -12.50 -8.66 -5.13
C ASP A 126 -12.13 -8.89 -3.66
N CYS A 127 -12.32 -7.86 -2.84
CA CYS A 127 -11.86 -7.84 -1.46
C CYS A 127 -12.84 -8.56 -0.53
N LEU A 128 -12.35 -9.62 0.13
CA LEU A 128 -13.10 -10.42 1.10
C LEU A 128 -12.59 -10.24 2.54
N CYS A 129 -11.92 -9.12 2.85
CA CYS A 129 -11.29 -8.92 4.15
C CYS A 129 -12.25 -8.82 5.35
N GLY A 130 -13.56 -8.67 5.11
CA GLY A 130 -14.59 -8.61 6.15
C GLY A 130 -14.60 -7.34 7.02
N ALA A 131 -13.72 -6.37 6.74
CA ALA A 131 -13.67 -5.12 7.49
C ALA A 131 -14.96 -4.28 7.28
N PRO A 132 -15.47 -3.56 8.29
CA PRO A 132 -16.67 -2.73 8.16
C PRO A 132 -16.57 -1.64 7.08
N ASN A 133 -15.35 -1.25 6.72
CA ASN A 133 -15.01 -0.27 5.70
C ASN A 133 -14.43 -0.93 4.44
N CYS A 134 -14.74 -2.21 4.20
CA CYS A 134 -14.26 -2.93 3.02
C CYS A 134 -14.63 -2.18 1.73
N ARG A 135 -13.67 -2.04 0.82
CA ARG A 135 -13.87 -1.39 -0.49
C ARG A 135 -14.59 -2.27 -1.50
N GLY A 136 -14.73 -3.57 -1.24
CA GLY A 136 -15.27 -4.55 -2.17
C GLY A 136 -14.33 -4.94 -3.31
N LYS A 137 -13.48 -4.03 -3.78
CA LYS A 137 -12.40 -4.29 -4.75
C LYS A 137 -11.11 -3.55 -4.35
N VAL A 138 -9.96 -4.21 -4.51
CA VAL A 138 -8.63 -3.61 -4.38
C VAL A 138 -8.06 -3.34 -5.77
N SER A 139 -7.47 -2.16 -5.96
CA SER A 139 -6.90 -1.76 -7.26
C SER A 139 -5.61 -0.96 -7.12
N GLY A 140 -4.80 -0.93 -8.18
CA GLY A 140 -3.59 -0.10 -8.27
C GLY A 140 -3.88 1.41 -8.30
N ALA A 141 -5.15 1.83 -8.31
CA ALA A 141 -5.56 3.23 -8.22
C ALA A 141 -5.93 3.67 -6.80
N ASP A 142 -6.01 2.74 -5.83
CA ASP A 142 -6.54 3.05 -4.49
C ASP A 142 -5.70 4.09 -3.72
N TRP A 143 -4.40 4.17 -3.95
CA TRP A 143 -3.52 5.18 -3.34
C TRP A 143 -3.95 6.63 -3.63
N GLN A 144 -4.74 6.86 -4.68
CA GLN A 144 -5.26 8.18 -5.05
C GLN A 144 -6.40 8.66 -4.14
N LYS A 145 -7.02 7.75 -3.38
CA LYS A 145 -8.17 8.04 -2.52
C LYS A 145 -7.78 8.93 -1.34
N PRO A 146 -8.33 10.17 -1.21
CA PRO A 146 -7.93 11.11 -0.15
C PRO A 146 -8.09 10.56 1.28
N GLU A 147 -9.12 9.75 1.51
CA GLU A 147 -9.38 9.11 2.79
C GLU A 147 -8.29 8.09 3.17
N LEU A 148 -7.74 7.36 2.21
CA LEU A 148 -6.63 6.43 2.42
C LEU A 148 -5.32 7.20 2.61
N GLN A 149 -5.09 8.24 1.81
CA GLN A 149 -3.93 9.13 1.99
C GLN A 149 -3.89 9.75 3.39
N LYS A 150 -5.04 10.15 3.93
CA LYS A 150 -5.15 10.67 5.30
C LYS A 150 -4.92 9.58 6.34
N ARG A 151 -5.54 8.41 6.16
CA ARG A 151 -5.47 7.31 7.15
C ARG A 151 -4.07 6.70 7.25
N TYR A 152 -3.36 6.58 6.13
CA TYR A 152 -2.07 5.89 6.04
C TYR A 152 -0.89 6.85 5.92
N ALA A 153 -1.08 8.13 6.26
CA ALA A 153 -0.01 9.11 6.27
C ALA A 153 1.18 8.60 7.11
N GLY A 154 2.37 8.57 6.50
CA GLY A 154 3.60 8.04 7.10
C GLY A 154 3.82 6.53 6.94
N TYR A 155 2.88 5.78 6.35
CA TYR A 155 2.98 4.33 6.12
C TYR A 155 2.96 3.93 4.64
N PHE A 156 3.00 4.89 3.72
CA PHE A 156 3.16 4.63 2.30
C PHE A 156 4.62 4.28 1.99
N SER A 157 4.82 3.40 1.01
CA SER A 157 6.14 3.23 0.40
C SER A 157 6.61 4.56 -0.21
N PRO A 158 7.93 4.82 -0.24
CA PRO A 158 8.46 6.08 -0.75
C PRO A 158 8.00 6.45 -2.17
N HIS A 159 7.84 5.47 -3.07
CA HIS A 159 7.41 5.76 -4.44
C HIS A 159 5.93 6.17 -4.53
N VAL A 160 5.06 5.54 -3.73
CA VAL A 160 3.65 5.95 -3.60
C VAL A 160 3.57 7.35 -2.98
N GLN A 161 4.35 7.62 -1.94
CA GLN A 161 4.37 8.94 -1.29
C GLN A 161 4.76 10.05 -2.28
N ARG A 162 5.79 9.83 -3.12
CA ARG A 162 6.16 10.79 -4.18
C ARG A 162 5.02 11.05 -5.17
N LYS A 163 4.28 10.01 -5.57
CA LYS A 163 3.10 10.16 -6.45
C LYS A 163 1.97 10.94 -5.78
N ILE A 164 1.71 10.69 -4.49
CA ILE A 164 0.73 11.46 -3.69
C ILE A 164 1.13 12.93 -3.63
N ASP A 165 2.40 13.22 -3.37
CA ASP A 165 2.90 14.59 -3.25
C ASP A 165 2.82 15.35 -4.58
N ALA A 166 3.14 14.68 -5.69
CA ALA A 166 2.98 15.21 -7.04
C ALA A 166 1.50 15.51 -7.34
N LEU A 167 0.60 14.56 -7.09
CA LEU A 167 -0.85 14.73 -7.30
C LEU A 167 -1.40 15.93 -6.51
N LYS A 168 -0.99 16.08 -5.24
CA LYS A 168 -1.39 17.21 -4.40
C LYS A 168 -0.80 18.53 -4.89
N ALA A 169 0.43 18.53 -5.42
CA ALA A 169 1.04 19.72 -5.99
C ALA A 169 0.29 20.19 -7.24
N GLU A 170 -0.08 19.26 -8.12
CA GLU A 170 -0.90 19.52 -9.32
C GLU A 170 -2.27 20.09 -8.95
N GLN A 171 -2.95 19.49 -7.97
CA GLN A 171 -4.24 19.97 -7.47
C GLN A 171 -4.15 21.41 -6.94
N ARG A 172 -3.14 21.70 -6.10
CA ARG A 172 -2.92 23.06 -5.58
C ARG A 172 -2.61 24.07 -6.70
N ALA A 173 -1.83 23.67 -7.69
CA ALA A 173 -1.51 24.51 -8.85
C ALA A 173 -2.77 24.82 -9.66
N PHE A 174 -3.62 23.82 -9.91
CA PHE A 174 -4.88 23.98 -10.60
C PHE A 174 -5.84 24.91 -9.85
N GLU A 175 -6.03 24.70 -8.54
CA GLU A 175 -6.89 25.55 -7.71
C GLU A 175 -6.40 27.00 -7.69
N ARG A 176 -5.08 27.21 -7.63
CA ARG A 176 -4.48 28.55 -7.71
C ARG A 176 -4.78 29.22 -9.05
N ALA A 177 -4.54 28.52 -10.15
CA ALA A 177 -4.80 29.04 -11.50
C ALA A 177 -6.29 29.39 -11.69
N LEU A 178 -7.19 28.55 -11.16
CA LEU A 178 -8.62 28.81 -11.20
C LEU A 178 -8.99 30.08 -10.43
N ARG A 179 -8.47 30.26 -9.21
CA ARG A 179 -8.70 31.47 -8.39
C ARG A 179 -8.19 32.75 -9.07
N GLU A 180 -7.02 32.70 -9.72
CA GLU A 180 -6.45 33.82 -10.45
C GLU A 180 -7.32 34.20 -11.66
N LYS A 181 -7.81 33.22 -12.42
CA LYS A 181 -8.72 33.44 -13.56
C LYS A 181 -10.07 34.02 -13.14
N THR A 182 -10.66 33.54 -12.03
CA THR A 182 -11.92 34.09 -11.51
C THR A 182 -11.75 35.53 -11.01
N ARG A 183 -10.63 35.86 -10.36
CA ARG A 183 -10.33 37.25 -9.93
C ARG A 183 -10.16 38.21 -11.12
N GLY A 184 -9.49 37.78 -12.19
CA GLY A 184 -9.33 38.58 -13.41
C GLY A 184 -10.66 38.87 -14.13
N ALA A 185 -11.59 37.91 -14.12
CA ALA A 185 -12.92 38.08 -14.72
C ALA A 185 -13.80 39.11 -14.01
N TYR A 186 -13.73 39.20 -12.67
CA TYR A 186 -14.49 40.20 -11.89
C TYR A 186 -13.88 41.61 -11.97
N ALA A 187 -12.56 41.73 -12.17
CA ALA A 187 -11.90 43.03 -12.29
C ALA A 187 -12.15 43.72 -13.66
N GLY A 188 -12.53 42.96 -14.70
CA GLY A 188 -12.81 43.49 -16.04
C GLY A 188 -14.27 43.92 -16.30
N GLY A 189 -15.17 43.72 -15.34
CA GLY A 189 -16.62 43.99 -15.48
C GLY A 189 -17.07 45.37 -14.99
N GLY A 190 -16.15 46.32 -14.79
CA GLY A 190 -16.48 47.70 -14.43
C GLY A 190 -17.14 48.45 -15.60
N VAL A 191 -18.47 48.38 -15.69
CA VAL A 191 -19.28 49.21 -16.59
C VAL A 191 -19.01 50.68 -16.27
N GLN A 192 -18.39 51.41 -17.20
CA GLN A 192 -18.43 52.87 -17.21
C GLN A 192 -19.87 53.31 -17.46
N VAL A 193 -20.54 53.76 -16.40
CA VAL A 193 -21.79 54.51 -16.52
C VAL A 193 -21.40 55.98 -16.72
N GLY A 194 -21.51 56.47 -17.95
CA GLY A 194 -21.47 57.89 -18.29
C GLY A 194 -22.24 58.06 -19.60
N GLY A 195 -23.02 59.09 -19.83
CA GLY A 195 -23.43 60.26 -19.07
C GLY A 195 -24.48 60.97 -19.93
#